data_AF-A0A392RUY6-F1
#
_entry.id   AF-A0A392RUY6-F1
#
_cell.length_a   1.000
_cell.length_b   1.000
_cell.length_c   1.000
_cell.angle_alpha   90.00
_cell.angle_beta   90.00
_cell.angle_gamma   90.00
#
_symmetry.space_group_name_H-M   'P 1'
#
loop_
_entity.id
_entity.type
_entity.pdbx_description
1 polymer ?
#
loop_
_entity_poly.entity_id
_entity_poly.type
_entity_poly.pdbx_seq_one_letter_code
_entity_poly.pdbx_strand_id
1 'polypeptide(L)' 'YNPDLSHVIQSDDVQVRDNLTVEALPLLIEDREVKYLRNKEITSVKVIWDGPAGESAT' A
#
# COMPACT_ATOMS: atom_id res chain seq x y z
N TYR A 1 -34.36 -11.39 -20.82
CA TYR A 1 -33.60 -11.28 -19.56
C TYR A 1 -32.35 -10.49 -19.87
N ASN A 2 -32.20 -9.31 -19.27
CA ASN A 2 -31.03 -8.44 -19.43
C ASN A 2 -30.43 -8.27 -18.03
N PRO A 3 -29.30 -8.91 -17.71
CA PRO A 3 -28.71 -8.79 -16.39
C PRO A 3 -28.18 -7.37 -16.21
N ASP A 4 -28.70 -6.67 -15.21
CA ASP A 4 -28.18 -5.37 -14.80
C ASP A 4 -26.79 -5.57 -14.20
N LEU A 5 -25.76 -5.02 -14.83
CA LEU A 5 -24.36 -5.15 -14.40
C LEU A 5 -23.93 -4.04 -13.44
N SER A 6 -24.84 -3.13 -13.03
CA SER A 6 -24.51 -2.03 -12.12
C SER A 6 -24.09 -2.48 -10.71
N HIS A 7 -24.36 -3.73 -10.35
CA HIS A 7 -23.97 -4.33 -9.07
C HIS A 7 -22.62 -5.05 -9.11
N VAL A 8 -22.00 -5.17 -10.29
CA VAL A 8 -20.74 -5.89 -10.45
C VAL A 8 -19.59 -4.92 -10.16
N ILE A 9 -18.96 -5.10 -9.00
CA ILE A 9 -17.72 -4.41 -8.66
C ILE A 9 -16.59 -5.15 -9.37
N GLN A 10 -15.84 -4.43 -10.21
CA GLN A 10 -14.68 -4.99 -10.90
C GLN A 10 -13.54 -5.16 -9.90
N SER A 11 -13.08 -6.40 -9.72
CA SER A 11 -11.91 -6.71 -8.89
C SER A 11 -10.64 -6.67 -9.74
N ASP A 12 -9.56 -6.17 -9.16
CA ASP A 12 -8.22 -6.28 -9.76
C ASP A 12 -7.65 -7.69 -9.55
N ASP A 13 -7.00 -8.22 -10.59
CA ASP A 13 -6.24 -9.47 -10.50
C ASP A 13 -4.82 -9.15 -9.99
N VAL A 14 -4.47 -9.68 -8.82
CA VAL A 14 -3.17 -9.48 -8.19
C VAL A 14 -2.39 -10.79 -8.19
N GLN A 15 -1.19 -10.76 -8.76
CA GLN A 15 -0.27 -11.89 -8.72
C GLN A 15 0.31 -12.03 -7.30
N VAL A 16 -0.01 -13.16 -6.66
CA VAL A 16 0.49 -13.52 -5.31
C VAL A 16 1.50 -14.65 -5.41
N ARG A 17 2.45 -14.68 -4.47
CA ARG A 17 3.35 -15.83 -4.28
C ARG A 17 2.58 -17.01 -3.68
N ASP A 18 3.13 -18.22 -3.75
CA ASP A 18 2.51 -19.45 -3.22
C ASP A 18 2.20 -19.38 -1.71
N ASN A 19 2.94 -18.54 -0.97
CA ASN A 19 2.71 -18.27 0.45
C ASN A 19 1.71 -17.12 0.69
N LEU A 20 0.94 -16.71 -0.32
CA LEU A 20 -0.04 -15.63 -0.28
C LEU A 20 0.56 -14.27 0.09
N THR A 21 1.84 -14.04 -0.22
CA THR A 21 2.48 -12.73 -0.04
C THR A 21 2.48 -11.96 -1.35
N VAL A 22 2.17 -10.67 -1.25
CA VAL A 22 2.36 -9.69 -2.32
C VAL A 22 3.64 -8.93 -2.01
N GLU A 23 4.56 -8.89 -2.96
CA GLU A 23 5.72 -8.01 -2.83
C GLU A 23 5.30 -6.59 -3.15
N ALA A 24 5.47 -5.70 -2.18
CA ALA A 24 5.39 -4.27 -2.41
C ALA A 24 6.81 -3.73 -2.61
N LEU A 25 7.04 -3.01 -3.70
CA LEU A 25 8.33 -2.39 -3.99
C LEU A 25 8.31 -0.94 -3.52
N PRO A 26 9.29 -0.48 -2.73
CA PRO A 26 9.36 0.93 -2.37
C PRO A 26 9.64 1.77 -3.64
N LEU A 27 8.76 2.70 -3.96
CA LEU A 27 8.90 3.61 -5.10
C LEU A 27 9.79 4.80 -4.76
N LEU A 28 9.49 5.46 -3.64
CA LEU A 28 10.09 6.75 -3.30
C LEU A 28 10.03 7.02 -1.81
N ILE A 29 11.02 7.72 -1.27
CA ILE A 29 10.92 8.33 0.06
C ILE A 29 10.20 9.67 -0.11
N GLU A 30 8.97 9.77 0.41
CA GLU A 30 8.18 11.00 0.37
C GLU A 30 8.76 12.05 1.32
N ASP A 31 9.18 11.63 2.52
CA ASP A 31 9.64 12.55 3.56
C ASP A 31 10.62 11.89 4.54
N ARG A 32 11.39 12.73 5.24
CA ARG A 32 12.32 12.30 6.29
C ARG A 32 12.22 13.24 7.49
N GLU A 33 12.06 12.65 8.66
CA GLU A 33 11.92 13.39 9.91
C GLU A 33 12.91 12.87 10.96
N VAL A 34 13.49 13.79 11.73
CA VAL A 34 14.35 13.47 12.86
C VAL A 34 13.59 13.75 14.16
N LYS A 35 13.49 12.74 15.03
CA LYS A 35 12.80 12.81 16.33
C LYS A 35 13.78 12.61 17.47
N TYR A 36 13.57 13.33 18.57
CA TYR A 36 14.34 13.12 19.79
C TYR A 36 13.52 12.35 20.82
N LEU A 37 14.00 11.17 21.21
CA LEU A 37 13.38 10.31 22.22
C LEU A 37 14.39 9.97 23.32
N ARG A 38 14.09 10.32 24.58
CA ARG A 38 14.95 9.99 25.75
C ARG A 38 16.44 10.33 25.53
N ASN A 39 16.71 11.50 24.95
CA ASN A 39 18.06 11.99 24.59
C ASN A 39 18.75 11.27 23.41
N LYS A 40 18.01 10.51 22.59
CA LYS A 40 18.52 9.90 21.36
C LYS A 40 17.82 10.52 20.15
N GLU A 41 18.60 10.74 19.10
CA GLU A 41 18.10 11.10 17.79
C GLU A 41 17.63 9.85 17.03
N ILE A 42 16.44 9.90 16.46
CA ILE A 42 15.82 8.81 15.68
C ILE A 42 15.41 9.38 14.33
N THR A 43 15.99 8.85 13.25
CA THR A 43 15.56 9.18 11.89
C THR A 43 14.38 8.29 11.49
N SER A 44 13.32 8.91 11.00
CA SER A 44 12.13 8.28 10.42
C SER A 44 12.06 8.64 8.94
N VAL A 45 11.63 7.71 8.08
CA VAL A 45 11.39 7.97 6.66
C VAL A 45 9.97 7.55 6.30
N LYS A 46 9.29 8.36 5.50
CA LYS A 46 8.00 8.05 4.90
C LYS A 46 8.24 7.53 3.49
N VAL A 47 7.76 6.33 3.18
CA VAL A 47 8.01 5.65 1.91
C VAL A 47 6.68 5.44 1.18
N ILE A 48 6.67 5.76 -0.11
CA ILE A 48 5.63 5.40 -1.07
C ILE A 48 5.94 3.99 -1.58
N TRP A 49 4.95 3.12 -1.56
CA TRP A 49 5.07 1.72 -1.98
C TRP A 49 4.29 1.51 -3.28
N ASP A 50 4.89 0.76 -4.21
CA ASP A 50 4.23 0.15 -5.36
C ASP A 50 3.67 -1.18 -4.93
N GLY A 51 2.39 -1.40 -5.18
CA GLY A 51 1.68 -2.61 -4.83
C GLY A 51 0.19 -2.30 -4.77
N PRO A 52 -0.66 -3.33 -4.62
CA PRO A 52 -2.05 -3.10 -4.27
C PRO A 52 -2.04 -2.48 -2.88
N ALA A 53 -1.90 -1.16 -2.83
CA ALA A 53 -2.51 -0.38 -1.79
C ALA A 53 -3.95 -0.86 -1.80
N GLY A 54 -4.35 -1.60 -0.77
CA GLY A 54 -5.75 -1.61 -0.40
C GLY A 54 -6.11 -0.14 -0.36
N GLU A 55 -6.83 0.29 -1.40
CA GLU A 55 -7.57 1.52 -1.50
C GLU A 55 -7.95 1.91 -0.08
N SER A 56 -7.23 2.88 0.48
CA SER A 56 -7.51 3.32 1.82
C SER A 56 -8.91 3.88 1.75
N ALA A 57 -9.86 3.15 2.34
CA ALA A 57 -11.28 3.46 2.31
C ALA A 57 -11.49 4.96 2.49
N THR A 58 -12.09 5.59 1.48
CA THR A 58 -12.66 6.93 1.59
C THR A 58 -14.04 6.84 2.22
#